data_AF-A0A956GPY3-F1
#
_entry.id   AF-A0A956GPY3-F1
#
_cell.length_a   1.000
_cell.length_b   1.000
_cell.length_c   1.000
_cell.angle_alpha   90.00
_cell.angle_beta   90.00
_cell.angle_gamma   90.00
#
_symmetry.space_group_name_H-M   'P 1'
#
loop_
_entity.id
_entity.type
_entity.pdbx_description
1 polymer ?
#
loop_
_entity_poly.entity_id
_entity_poly.type
_entity_poly.pdbx_seq_one_letter_code
_entity_poly.pdbx_strand_id
1 'polypeptide(L)'
;MSLPREVLPGRVHMLSRRCTQRQFLLRPDKVTNETFLYCLAEAANRYDVRVVLPVAMSNHHHTVVYDGEGRVIEFMEHFHKMLAKAQNAHRGRGENLWSSEPPSLVQLVGVDDLLDKLVY
;
A
#
# COMPACT_ATOMS: atom_id res chain seq x y z
N MET A 1 9.75 -23.13 -1.97
CA MET A 1 9.13 -22.29 -0.91
C MET A 1 10.16 -21.25 -0.51
N SER A 2 9.81 -19.97 -0.47
CA SER A 2 10.70 -18.94 0.08
C SER A 2 10.71 -19.03 1.61
N LEU A 3 11.71 -18.42 2.25
CA LEU A 3 11.74 -18.30 3.70
C LEU A 3 10.52 -17.50 4.20
N PRO A 4 10.00 -17.80 5.41
CA PRO A 4 8.98 -16.99 6.06
C PRO A 4 9.43 -15.54 6.18
N ARG A 5 8.49 -14.61 5.97
CA ARG A 5 8.76 -13.19 6.21
C ARG A 5 8.70 -12.93 7.71
N GLU A 6 9.76 -12.35 8.24
CA GLU A 6 9.77 -11.85 9.60
C GLU A 6 8.88 -10.60 9.73
N VAL A 7 8.04 -10.58 10.76
CA VAL A 7 7.15 -9.47 11.09
C VAL A 7 7.34 -9.17 12.57
N LEU A 8 8.05 -8.07 12.88
CA LEU A 8 8.29 -7.62 14.26
C LEU A 8 7.76 -6.20 14.47
N PRO A 9 7.36 -5.86 15.71
CA PRO A 9 6.96 -4.50 16.08
C PRO A 9 8.11 -3.49 15.97
N GLY A 10 7.74 -2.21 15.92
CA GLY A 10 8.66 -1.07 15.94
C GLY A 10 9.44 -0.85 14.65
N ARG A 11 8.91 -1.29 13.50
CA ARG A 11 9.62 -1.26 12.21
C ARG A 11 9.01 -0.29 11.21
N VAL A 12 9.86 0.29 10.37
CA VAL A 12 9.44 1.10 9.22
C VAL A 12 9.48 0.25 7.96
N HIS A 13 8.42 0.32 7.16
CA HIS A 13 8.27 -0.46 5.95
C HIS A 13 7.85 0.39 4.76
N MET A 14 8.44 0.13 3.60
CA MET A 14 7.97 0.59 2.30
C MET A 14 7.14 -0.51 1.63
N LEU A 15 5.89 -0.18 1.33
CA LEU A 15 4.96 -1.01 0.59
C LEU A 15 4.87 -0.51 -0.86
N SER A 16 4.89 -1.43 -1.81
CA SER A 16 4.53 -1.11 -3.19
C SER A 16 3.74 -2.22 -3.88
N ARG A 17 2.77 -1.81 -4.70
CA ARG A 17 1.99 -2.74 -5.52
C ARG A 17 1.56 -2.08 -6.82
N ARG A 18 1.65 -2.85 -7.91
CA ARG A 18 1.29 -2.44 -9.27
C ARG A 18 -0.12 -2.90 -9.63
N CYS A 19 -0.81 -2.12 -10.43
CA CYS A 19 -2.06 -2.52 -11.08
C CYS A 19 -1.81 -3.65 -12.11
N THR A 20 -2.84 -4.44 -12.37
CA THR A 20 -2.80 -5.50 -13.38
C THR A 20 -2.39 -4.94 -14.74
N GLN A 21 -1.56 -5.70 -15.46
CA GLN A 21 -1.05 -5.32 -16.79
C GLN A 21 -0.45 -3.91 -16.87
N ARG A 22 -0.02 -3.33 -15.74
CA ARG A 22 0.46 -1.94 -15.62
C ARG A 22 -0.56 -0.87 -16.09
N GLN A 23 -1.85 -1.20 -16.10
CA GLN A 23 -2.91 -0.27 -16.48
C GLN A 23 -3.02 0.91 -15.52
N PHE A 24 -3.48 2.06 -16.01
CA PHE A 24 -3.70 3.27 -15.21
C PHE A 24 -4.99 3.25 -14.40
N LEU A 25 -5.19 2.20 -13.61
CA LEU A 25 -6.41 1.98 -12.83
C LEU A 25 -6.49 2.88 -11.59
N LEU A 26 -5.37 3.47 -11.18
CA LEU A 26 -5.28 4.49 -10.13
C LEU A 26 -5.10 5.90 -10.73
N ARG A 27 -5.41 6.12 -12.02
CA ARG A 27 -5.36 7.46 -12.63
C ARG A 27 -6.09 8.48 -11.73
N PRO A 28 -5.47 9.62 -11.39
CA PRO A 28 -6.07 10.56 -10.46
C PRO A 28 -7.37 11.14 -11.03
N ASP A 29 -8.39 11.10 -10.19
CA ASP A 29 -9.61 11.88 -10.25
C ASP A 29 -10.15 12.01 -8.82
N LYS A 30 -11.17 12.85 -8.63
CA LYS A 30 -11.71 13.13 -7.29
C LYS A 30 -12.01 11.85 -6.50
N VAL A 31 -12.77 10.94 -7.10
CA VAL A 31 -13.20 9.70 -6.43
C VAL A 31 -12.01 8.76 -6.19
N THR A 32 -11.06 8.65 -7.12
CA THR A 32 -9.86 7.82 -6.94
C THR A 32 -8.99 8.32 -5.80
N ASN A 33 -8.78 9.64 -5.72
CA ASN A 33 -7.96 10.25 -4.67
C ASN A 33 -8.63 10.07 -3.29
N GLU A 34 -9.93 10.32 -3.20
CA GLU A 34 -10.71 10.14 -1.98
C GLU A 34 -10.74 8.67 -1.55
N THR A 35 -10.94 7.75 -2.49
CA THR A 35 -10.96 6.31 -2.22
C THR A 35 -9.61 5.81 -1.72
N PHE A 36 -8.51 6.24 -2.36
CA PHE A 36 -7.17 5.87 -1.94
C PHE A 36 -6.89 6.33 -0.51
N LEU A 37 -7.14 7.63 -0.23
CA LEU A 37 -6.91 8.21 1.09
C LEU A 37 -7.80 7.57 2.16
N TYR A 38 -9.07 7.34 1.86
CA TYR A 38 -10.01 6.71 2.79
C TYR A 38 -9.58 5.28 3.13
N CYS A 39 -9.34 4.43 2.11
CA CYS A 39 -8.92 3.04 2.36
C CYS A 39 -7.59 2.97 3.10
N LEU A 40 -6.65 3.89 2.82
CA LEU A 40 -5.38 3.96 3.51
C LEU A 40 -5.55 4.37 4.98
N ALA A 41 -6.27 5.46 5.24
CA ALA A 41 -6.49 5.98 6.59
C ALA A 41 -7.30 5.01 7.46
N GLU A 42 -8.32 4.37 6.87
CA GLU A 42 -9.14 3.38 7.57
C GLU A 42 -8.32 2.15 7.94
N ALA A 43 -7.49 1.63 7.04
CA ALA A 43 -6.58 0.52 7.34
C ALA A 43 -5.55 0.92 8.41
N ALA A 44 -4.96 2.11 8.29
CA ALA A 44 -3.99 2.64 9.25
C ALA A 44 -4.58 2.68 10.66
N ASN A 45 -5.79 3.23 10.80
CA ASN A 45 -6.49 3.30 12.08
C ASN A 45 -6.89 1.90 12.61
N ARG A 46 -7.33 1.00 11.73
CA ARG A 46 -7.77 -0.36 12.12
C ARG A 46 -6.64 -1.22 12.69
N TYR A 47 -5.42 -1.04 12.18
CA TYR A 47 -4.27 -1.89 12.52
C TYR A 47 -3.21 -1.18 13.36
N ASP A 48 -3.47 0.06 13.79
CA ASP A 48 -2.54 0.92 14.52
C ASP A 48 -1.19 1.10 13.80
N VAL A 49 -1.27 1.35 12.49
CA VAL A 49 -0.11 1.60 11.61
C VAL A 49 -0.08 3.08 11.27
N ARG A 50 1.09 3.72 11.42
CA ARG A 50 1.25 5.16 11.15
C ARG A 50 1.74 5.36 9.72
N VAL A 51 1.05 6.16 8.94
CA VAL A 51 1.46 6.50 7.57
C VAL A 51 2.50 7.62 7.62
N VAL A 52 3.66 7.38 7.00
CA VAL A 52 4.75 8.35 6.88
C VAL A 52 4.71 9.05 5.52
N LEU A 53 4.51 8.27 4.45
CA LEU A 53 4.48 8.78 3.08
C LEU A 53 3.46 8.01 2.24
N PRO A 54 2.38 8.66 1.76
CA PRO A 54 1.46 8.06 0.79
C PRO A 54 1.65 8.64 -0.62
N VAL A 55 2.22 7.85 -1.53
CA VAL A 55 2.35 8.22 -2.95
C VAL A 55 1.52 7.26 -3.81
N ALA A 56 0.55 7.81 -4.55
CA ALA A 56 -0.23 7.07 -5.53
C ALA A 56 0.11 7.55 -6.94
N MET A 57 0.64 6.64 -7.75
CA MET A 57 0.85 6.84 -9.18
C MET A 57 -0.33 6.24 -9.95
N SER A 58 -0.44 6.55 -11.25
CA SER A 58 -1.59 6.09 -12.03
C SER A 58 -1.69 4.56 -12.17
N ASN A 59 -0.59 3.82 -12.10
CA ASN A 59 -0.55 2.34 -12.23
C ASN A 59 0.07 1.61 -11.03
N HIS A 60 0.47 2.30 -9.96
CA HIS A 60 1.03 1.69 -8.76
C HIS A 60 1.00 2.67 -7.59
N HIS A 61 1.34 2.20 -6.39
CA HIS A 61 1.54 3.08 -5.24
C HIS A 61 2.85 2.73 -4.52
N HIS A 62 3.35 3.72 -3.78
CA HIS A 62 4.42 3.61 -2.80
C HIS A 62 3.90 4.17 -1.48
N THR A 63 3.96 3.37 -0.42
CA THR A 63 3.49 3.81 0.90
C THR A 63 4.52 3.44 1.94
N VAL A 64 5.03 4.43 2.67
CA VAL A 64 5.91 4.20 3.82
C VAL A 64 5.08 4.28 5.09
N VAL A 65 5.25 3.29 5.96
CA VAL A 65 4.53 3.19 7.23
C VAL A 65 5.48 2.83 8.36
N TYR A 66 5.13 3.26 9.57
CA TYR A 66 5.67 2.73 10.81
C TYR A 66 4.66 1.76 11.43
N ASP A 67 5.10 0.54 11.66
CA ASP A 67 4.35 -0.54 12.28
C ASP A 67 4.79 -0.71 13.73
N GLY A 68 3.98 -0.19 14.65
CA GLY A 68 4.28 -0.24 16.09
C GLY A 68 4.12 -1.63 16.68
N GLU A 69 3.16 -2.41 16.17
CA GLU A 69 2.66 -3.63 16.80
C GLU A 69 2.96 -4.92 16.00
N GLY A 70 3.64 -4.81 14.85
CA GLY A 70 3.95 -5.95 13.99
C GLY A 70 2.74 -6.44 13.19
N ARG A 71 1.88 -5.51 12.75
CA ARG A 71 0.61 -5.77 12.04
C ARG A 71 0.59 -5.28 10.59
N VAL A 72 1.76 -5.01 10.02
CA VAL A 72 1.90 -4.48 8.64
C VAL A 72 1.30 -5.42 7.58
N ILE A 73 1.25 -6.74 7.83
CA ILE A 73 0.70 -7.71 6.89
C ILE A 73 -0.82 -7.58 6.82
N GLU A 74 -1.49 -7.49 7.97
CA GLU A 74 -2.94 -7.29 8.03
C GLU A 74 -3.35 -5.92 7.49
N PHE A 75 -2.56 -4.89 7.81
CA PHE A 75 -2.70 -3.57 7.21
C PHE A 75 -2.62 -3.62 5.67
N MET A 76 -1.56 -4.24 5.13
CA MET A 76 -1.32 -4.34 3.70
C MET A 76 -2.43 -5.11 2.98
N GLU A 77 -2.81 -6.27 3.52
CA GLU A 77 -3.88 -7.10 2.96
C GLU A 77 -5.19 -6.32 2.90
N HIS A 78 -5.59 -5.70 4.01
CA HIS A 78 -6.86 -5.01 4.11
C HIS A 78 -6.89 -3.74 3.24
N PHE A 79 -5.85 -2.92 3.30
CA PHE A 79 -5.72 -1.72 2.46
C PHE A 79 -5.86 -2.09 0.97
N HIS A 80 -5.09 -3.07 0.50
CA HIS A 80 -5.13 -3.47 -0.90
C HIS A 80 -6.46 -4.10 -1.30
N LYS A 81 -7.08 -4.89 -0.42
CA LYS A 81 -8.39 -5.51 -0.66
C LYS A 81 -9.48 -4.45 -0.80
N MET A 82 -9.55 -3.49 0.12
CA MET A 82 -10.59 -2.46 0.11
C MET A 82 -10.41 -1.50 -1.07
N LEU A 83 -9.18 -1.07 -1.34
CA LEU A 83 -8.88 -0.23 -2.50
C LEU A 83 -9.19 -0.95 -3.82
N ALA A 84 -8.89 -2.25 -3.92
CA ALA A 84 -9.26 -3.05 -5.09
C ALA A 84 -10.76 -3.07 -5.36
N LYS A 85 -11.56 -3.35 -4.34
CA LYS A 85 -13.01 -3.43 -4.45
C LYS A 85 -13.62 -2.08 -4.83
N ALA A 86 -13.26 -1.03 -4.11
CA ALA A 86 -13.80 0.31 -4.35
C ALA A 86 -13.41 0.84 -5.73
N GLN A 87 -12.14 0.65 -6.13
CA GLN A 87 -11.68 1.16 -7.41
C GLN A 87 -12.23 0.36 -8.59
N ASN A 88 -12.39 -0.96 -8.47
CA ASN A 88 -13.08 -1.74 -9.49
C ASN A 88 -14.53 -1.29 -9.66
N ALA A 89 -15.26 -1.05 -8.56
CA ALA A 89 -16.62 -0.51 -8.61
C ALA A 89 -16.66 0.87 -9.30
N HIS A 90 -15.78 1.79 -8.91
CA HIS A 90 -15.68 3.13 -9.51
C HIS A 90 -15.35 3.08 -11.01
N ARG A 91 -14.49 2.14 -11.44
CA ARG A 91 -14.09 1.98 -12.84
C ARG A 91 -15.04 1.10 -13.67
N GLY A 92 -16.13 0.61 -13.09
CA GLY A 92 -17.03 -0.33 -13.76
C GLY A 92 -16.33 -1.63 -14.21
N ARG A 93 -15.32 -2.08 -13.44
CA ARG A 93 -14.50 -3.26 -13.74
C ARG A 93 -14.76 -4.37 -12.73
N GLY A 94 -14.54 -5.61 -13.17
CA GLY A 94 -14.38 -6.78 -12.31
C GLY A 94 -12.92 -7.27 -12.30
N GLU A 95 -12.70 -8.47 -11.77
CA GLU A 95 -11.40 -9.15 -11.75
C GLU A 95 -10.31 -8.40 -10.95
N ASN A 96 -9.05 -8.76 -11.18
CA ASN A 96 -7.90 -8.21 -10.47
C ASN A 96 -7.72 -6.71 -10.78
N LEU A 97 -7.74 -5.87 -9.72
CA LEU A 97 -7.19 -4.51 -9.78
C LEU A 97 -5.66 -4.56 -9.81
N TRP A 98 -5.09 -5.36 -8.92
CA TRP A 98 -3.65 -5.49 -8.72
C TRP A 98 -3.05 -6.56 -9.62
N SER A 99 -1.74 -6.49 -9.85
CA SER A 99 -0.98 -7.58 -10.44
C SER A 99 -1.11 -8.86 -9.59
N SER A 100 -1.05 -10.02 -10.27
CA SER A 100 -0.94 -11.34 -9.63
C SER A 100 0.41 -11.55 -8.93
N GLU A 101 1.40 -10.71 -9.23
CA GLU A 101 2.66 -10.69 -8.49
C GLU A 101 2.44 -10.30 -7.03
N PRO A 102 3.21 -10.89 -6.09
CA PRO A 102 3.17 -10.49 -4.69
C PRO A 102 3.46 -8.99 -4.50
N PRO A 103 2.83 -8.32 -3.52
CA PRO A 103 3.24 -6.98 -3.13
C PRO A 103 4.68 -6.98 -2.60
N SER A 104 5.38 -5.88 -2.83
CA SER A 104 6.70 -5.64 -2.24
C SER A 104 6.52 -4.98 -0.88
N LEU A 105 7.21 -5.52 0.12
CA LEU A 105 7.27 -5.02 1.49
C LEU A 105 8.73 -5.07 1.93
N VAL A 106 9.35 -3.90 2.06
CA VAL A 106 10.78 -3.75 2.36
C VAL A 106 10.91 -3.00 3.68
N GLN A 107 11.71 -3.52 4.61
CA GLN A 107 12.04 -2.78 5.83
C GLN A 107 13.05 -1.68 5.49
N LEU A 108 12.79 -0.47 5.99
CA LEU A 108 13.74 0.64 5.97
C LEU A 108 14.44 0.65 7.33
N VAL A 109 15.74 0.38 7.35
CA VAL A 109 16.49 0.12 8.61
C VAL A 109 17.11 1.40 9.13
N GLY A 110 17.73 2.19 8.25
CA GLY A 110 18.33 3.47 8.58
C GLY A 110 17.37 4.64 8.37
N VAL A 111 17.66 5.76 9.03
CA VAL A 111 16.98 7.04 8.76
C VAL A 111 17.29 7.51 7.33
N ASP A 112 18.49 7.27 6.83
CA ASP A 112 18.87 7.61 5.46
C ASP A 112 18.03 6.82 4.44
N ASP A 113 17.77 5.53 4.68
CA ASP A 113 16.87 4.72 3.83
C ASP A 113 15.46 5.34 3.75
N LEU A 114 14.98 5.89 4.86
CA LEU A 114 13.69 6.57 4.93
C LEU A 114 13.72 7.89 4.15
N LEU A 115 14.74 8.72 4.39
CA LEU A 115 14.90 10.01 3.72
C LEU A 115 14.99 9.85 2.20
N ASP A 116 15.75 8.87 1.73
CA ASP A 116 15.88 8.54 0.30
C ASP A 116 14.54 8.21 -0.35
N LYS A 117 13.60 7.61 0.40
CA LYS A 117 12.24 7.33 -0.10
C LYS A 117 11.28 8.49 0.04
N LEU A 118 11.53 9.43 0.96
CA LEU A 118 10.72 10.64 1.12
C LEU A 118 10.94 11.66 0.00
N VAL A 119 12.16 11.71 -0.56
CA VAL A 119 12.55 12.71 -1.57
C VAL A 119 12.48 12.19 -3.01
N TYR A 120 12.13 10.92 -3.21
CA TYR A 120 11.99 10.25 -4.51
C TYR A 120 10.60 10.47 -5.12
#